data_AF-A0AAV4GI29-F1
#
_entry.id   AF-A0AAV4GI29-F1
#
_cell.length_a   1.000
_cell.length_b   1.000
_cell.length_c   1.000
_cell.angle_alpha   90.00
_cell.angle_beta   90.00
_cell.angle_gamma   90.00
#
_symmetry.space_group_name_H-M   'P 1'
#
loop_
_entity.id
_entity.type
_entity.pdbx_description
1 polymer ?
#
loop_
_entity_poly.entity_id
_entity_poly.type
_entity_poly.pdbx_seq_one_letter_code
_entity_poly.pdbx_strand_id
1 'polypeptide(L)'
;MAEIRQNGAKTVLITNSGYEYTDKIMEYLLDFPTDEKRHWTSYWDCVVVDAKKPLFFEDNTILRRVDTSTKVQTIGHHMGPIKSGEIYSG
;
A
#
# COMPACT_ATOMS: atom_id res chain seq x y z
N MET A 1 12.07 -0.36 -8.26
CA MET A 1 11.62 -1.22 -7.14
C MET A 1 12.29 -2.59 -7.13
N ALA A 2 12.35 -3.30 -8.27
CA ALA A 2 13.00 -4.62 -8.34
C ALA A 2 14.46 -4.62 -7.83
N GLU A 3 15.27 -3.65 -8.25
CA GLU A 3 16.67 -3.51 -7.82
C GLU A 3 16.81 -3.26 -6.31
N ILE A 4 15.96 -2.38 -5.74
CA ILE A 4 15.94 -2.13 -4.29
C ILE A 4 15.71 -3.43 -3.51
N ARG A 5 14.76 -4.26 -3.98
CA ARG A 5 14.42 -5.55 -3.34
C ARG A 5 15.49 -6.62 -3.57
N GLN A 6 16.13 -6.65 -4.74
CA GLN A 6 17.25 -7.55 -5.02
C GLN A 6 18.44 -7.32 -4.08
N ASN A 7 18.61 -6.09 -3.60
CA ASN A 7 19.60 -5.73 -2.60
C ASN A 7 19.18 -6.04 -1.14
N GLY A 8 18.07 -6.76 -0.95
CA GLY A 8 17.58 -7.18 0.37
C GLY A 8 16.78 -6.12 1.15
N ALA A 9 16.56 -4.94 0.57
CA ALA A 9 15.74 -3.91 1.19
C ALA A 9 14.25 -4.16 0.98
N LYS A 10 13.43 -3.76 1.96
CA LYS A 10 11.96 -3.79 1.84
C LYS A 10 11.44 -2.48 1.23
N THR A 11 10.43 -2.58 0.38
CA THR A 11 9.77 -1.42 -0.24
C THR A 11 8.44 -1.12 0.43
N VAL A 12 8.20 0.16 0.73
CA VAL A 12 6.94 0.63 1.31
C VAL A 12 6.43 1.86 0.57
N LEU A 13 5.11 1.93 0.38
CA LEU A 13 4.41 3.13 -0.07
C LEU A 13 3.59 3.70 1.10
N ILE A 14 3.78 4.97 1.43
CA ILE A 14 3.02 5.68 2.48
C ILE A 14 2.50 6.99 1.91
N THR A 15 1.19 7.07 1.65
CA THR A 15 0.54 8.24 1.02
C THR A 15 -0.65 8.74 1.82
N ASN A 16 -0.89 10.06 1.77
CA ASN A 16 -2.06 10.68 2.41
C ASN A 16 -3.33 10.54 1.55
N SER A 17 -3.19 10.16 0.27
CA SER A 17 -4.33 9.89 -0.61
C SER A 17 -5.06 8.61 -0.20
N GLY A 18 -6.36 8.56 -0.46
CA GLY A 18 -7.16 7.34 -0.28
C GLY A 18 -6.85 6.25 -1.32
N TYR A 19 -7.35 5.04 -1.07
CA TYR A 19 -7.06 3.87 -1.90
C TYR A 19 -7.46 4.07 -3.36
N GLU A 20 -8.70 4.48 -3.65
CA GLU A 20 -9.19 4.55 -5.03
C GLU A 20 -8.37 5.50 -5.92
N TYR A 21 -7.96 6.65 -5.37
CA TYR A 21 -7.11 7.58 -6.10
C TYR A 21 -5.71 6.99 -6.32
N THR A 22 -5.14 6.39 -5.28
CA THR A 22 -3.83 5.75 -5.34
C THR A 22 -3.82 4.61 -6.36
N ASP A 23 -4.87 3.79 -6.37
CA ASP A 23 -5.07 2.66 -7.28
C ASP A 23 -5.01 3.13 -8.74
N LYS A 24 -5.83 4.11 -9.12
CA LYS A 24 -5.87 4.65 -10.49
C LYS A 24 -4.55 5.27 -10.94
N ILE A 25 -3.91 6.04 -10.06
CA ILE A 25 -2.65 6.71 -10.40
C ILE A 25 -1.51 5.68 -10.53
N MET A 26 -1.44 4.71 -9.62
CA MET A 26 -0.39 3.69 -9.64
C MET A 26 -0.57 2.69 -10.79
N GLU A 27 -1.80 2.33 -11.14
CA GLU A 27 -2.11 1.60 -12.37
C GLU A 27 -1.57 2.34 -13.57
N TYR A 28 -1.88 3.63 -13.74
CA TYR A 28 -1.40 4.43 -14.86
C TYR A 28 0.13 4.55 -14.91
N LEU A 29 0.77 4.85 -13.77
CA LEU A 29 2.22 5.05 -13.71
C LEU A 29 3.03 3.78 -13.97
N LEU A 30 2.44 2.60 -13.75
CA LEU A 30 3.10 1.31 -13.86
C LEU A 30 2.51 0.42 -14.96
N ASP A 31 1.67 0.97 -15.84
CA ASP A 31 1.14 0.31 -17.04
C ASP A 31 2.19 0.29 -18.16
N PHE A 32 3.21 -0.56 -17.99
CA PHE A 32 4.25 -0.77 -19.00
C PHE A 32 3.86 -1.90 -19.95
N PRO A 33 4.16 -1.78 -21.27
CA PRO A 33 3.98 -2.86 -22.23
C PRO A 33 4.97 -3.98 -21.92
N THR A 34 4.52 -5.00 -21.19
CA THR A 34 5.29 -6.15 -20.76
C THR A 34 4.50 -7.42 -21.03
N ASP A 35 5.18 -8.55 -21.22
CA ASP A 35 4.54 -9.85 -21.49
C ASP A 35 3.72 -10.35 -20.29
N GLU A 36 3.99 -9.82 -19.08
CA GLU A 36 3.27 -10.15 -17.85
C GLU A 36 2.66 -8.89 -17.24
N LYS A 37 1.34 -8.74 -17.32
CA LYS A 37 0.64 -7.70 -16.54
C LYS A 37 0.78 -7.99 -15.05
N ARG A 38 1.47 -7.10 -14.33
CA ARG A 38 1.60 -7.13 -12.86
C ARG A 38 0.76 -6.03 -12.25
N HIS A 39 -0.03 -6.36 -11.24
CA HIS A 39 -0.74 -5.36 -10.46
C HIS A 39 0.28 -4.49 -9.69
N TRP A 40 0.03 -3.17 -9.62
CA TRP A 40 0.97 -2.19 -9.07
C TRP A 40 1.34 -2.47 -7.60
N THR A 41 0.47 -3.14 -6.85
CA THR A 41 0.73 -3.50 -5.45
C THR A 41 1.89 -4.49 -5.30
N SER A 42 2.18 -5.30 -6.33
CA SER A 42 3.27 -6.29 -6.32
C SER A 42 4.68 -5.68 -6.25
N TYR A 43 4.81 -4.37 -6.51
CA TYR A 43 6.06 -3.64 -6.41
C TYR A 43 6.44 -3.26 -4.97
N TRP A 44 5.50 -3.43 -4.03
CA TRP A 44 5.60 -2.97 -2.65
C TRP A 44 5.46 -4.15 -1.69
N ASP A 45 6.32 -4.22 -0.66
CA ASP A 45 6.13 -5.18 0.42
C ASP A 45 5.00 -4.70 1.35
N CYS A 46 4.81 -3.39 1.53
CA CYS A 46 3.71 -2.81 2.29
C CYS A 46 3.16 -1.54 1.64
N VAL A 47 1.85 -1.34 1.70
CA VAL A 47 1.17 -0.13 1.25
C VAL A 47 0.33 0.46 2.39
N VAL A 48 0.49 1.75 2.65
CA VAL A 48 -0.34 2.54 3.56
C VAL A 48 -0.94 3.72 2.80
N VAL A 49 -2.27 3.78 2.75
CA VAL A 49 -3.06 4.89 2.22
C VAL A 49 -3.71 5.65 3.37
N ASP A 50 -4.29 6.82 3.11
CA ASP A 50 -4.90 7.67 4.14
C ASP A 50 -3.97 7.95 5.34
N ALA A 51 -2.65 8.00 5.12
CA ALA A 51 -1.66 7.97 6.20
C ALA A 51 -1.68 9.19 7.14
N LYS A 52 -2.34 10.29 6.78
CA LYS A 52 -2.43 11.52 7.60
C LYS A 52 -1.07 12.06 8.09
N LYS A 53 0.00 11.93 7.30
CA LYS A 53 1.32 12.50 7.65
C LYS A 53 1.17 14.00 7.99
N PRO A 54 1.80 14.49 9.07
CA PRO A 54 2.84 13.81 9.87
C PRO A 54 2.34 12.81 10.93
N LEU A 55 1.04 12.79 11.25
CA LEU A 55 0.45 11.99 12.34
C LEU A 55 0.84 10.51 12.28
N PHE A 56 0.97 9.95 11.08
CA PHE A 56 1.45 8.58 10.86
C PHE A 56 2.69 8.19 11.69
N PHE A 57 3.61 9.14 11.87
CA PHE A 57 4.90 8.91 12.52
C PHE A 57 4.86 9.15 14.03
N GLU A 58 3.69 9.49 14.57
CA GLU A 58 3.45 9.62 16.00
C GLU A 58 3.00 8.29 16.61
N ASP A 59 3.18 8.15 17.92
CA ASP A 59 2.75 6.96 18.65
C ASP A 59 1.22 6.81 18.57
N ASN A 60 0.75 5.57 18.34
CA ASN A 60 -0.66 5.16 18.32
C ASN A 60 -1.47 5.45 17.04
N THR A 61 -0.83 5.66 15.88
CA THR A 61 -1.59 5.64 14.61
C THR A 61 -2.23 4.27 14.39
N ILE A 62 -3.56 4.27 14.28
CA ILE A 62 -4.35 3.05 14.08
C ILE A 62 -4.41 2.71 12.60
N LEU A 63 -3.90 1.53 12.24
CA LEU A 63 -4.04 0.98 10.91
C LEU A 63 -5.26 0.06 10.77
N ARG A 64 -5.92 0.14 9.63
CA ARG A 64 -7.02 -0.72 9.21
C ARG A 64 -6.65 -1.41 7.91
N ARG A 65 -7.09 -2.66 7.72
CA ARG A 65 -6.86 -3.36 6.44
C ARG A 65 -7.86 -2.85 5.39
N VAL A 66 -7.38 -2.60 4.19
CA VAL A 66 -8.22 -2.28 3.02
C VAL A 66 -8.60 -3.59 2.33
N ASP A 67 -9.89 -3.79 2.07
CA ASP A 67 -10.34 -4.87 1.20
C ASP A 67 -10.28 -4.38 -0.25
N THR A 68 -9.32 -4.91 -1.00
CA THR A 68 -9.07 -4.51 -2.40
C THR A 68 -10.16 -5.00 -3.35
N SER A 69 -10.95 -6.00 -2.98
CA SER A 69 -12.05 -6.52 -3.81
C SER A 69 -13.27 -5.60 -3.78
N THR A 70 -13.56 -5.03 -2.62
CA THR A 70 -14.67 -4.09 -2.43
C THR A 70 -14.22 -2.63 -2.58
N LYS A 71 -12.90 -2.37 -2.54
CA LYS A 71 -12.30 -1.03 -2.44
C LYS A 71 -12.76 -0.25 -1.19
N VAL A 72 -13.33 -0.94 -0.22
CA VAL A 72 -13.84 -0.38 1.05
C VAL A 72 -12.89 -0.77 2.18
N GLN A 73 -12.74 0.12 3.17
CA GLN A 73 -12.01 -0.21 4.39
C GLN A 73 -12.76 -1.31 5.15
N THR A 74 -12.04 -2.35 5.59
CA THR A 74 -12.67 -3.36 6.46
C THR A 74 -13.06 -2.74 7.80
N ILE A 75 -14.20 -3.16 8.35
CA ILE A 75 -14.65 -2.75 9.68
C ILE A 75 -13.79 -3.50 10.70
N GLY A 76 -12.80 -2.81 11.29
CA GLY A 76 -11.98 -3.34 12.39
C GLY A 76 -10.57 -2.76 12.46
N HIS A 77 -9.95 -2.89 13.64
CA HIS A 77 -8.56 -2.52 13.90
C HIS A 77 -7.62 -3.64 13.43
N HIS A 78 -6.57 -3.31 12.70
CA HIS A 78 -5.47 -4.25 12.49
C HIS A 78 -4.55 -4.22 13.72
N MET A 79 -4.69 -5.20 14.60
CA MET A 79 -3.89 -5.35 15.83
C MET A 79 -2.68 -6.28 15.66
N GLY A 80 -2.39 -6.70 14.42
CA GLY A 80 -1.32 -7.64 14.11
C GLY A 80 -0.08 -6.97 13.49
N PRO A 81 1.01 -7.73 13.28
CA PRO A 81 2.14 -7.24 12.50
C PRO A 81 1.69 -6.86 11.08
N ILE A 82 2.36 -5.85 10.50
CA ILE A 82 2.22 -5.52 9.08
C ILE A 82 2.66 -6.74 8.27
N LYS A 83 1.79 -7.22 7.37
CA LYS A 83 2.05 -8.39 6.52
C LYS A 83 2.36 -7.95 5.10
N SER A 84 3.28 -8.67 4.47
CA SER A 84 3.67 -8.39 3.10
C SER A 84 2.50 -8.63 2.15
N GLY A 85 2.29 -7.71 1.20
CA GLY A 85 1.22 -7.81 0.20
C GLY A 85 -0.16 -7.35 0.69
N GLU A 86 -0.27 -6.89 1.93
CA GLU A 86 -1.47 -6.25 2.46
C GLU A 86 -1.45 -4.74 2.25
N ILE A 87 -2.65 -4.15 2.21
CA ILE A 87 -2.86 -2.71 2.10
C ILE A 87 -3.54 -2.22 3.37
N TYR A 88 -2.99 -1.14 3.93
CA TYR A 88 -3.44 -0.52 5.16
C TYR A 88 -3.95 0.89 4.91
N SER A 89 -4.87 1.34 5.75
CA SER A 89 -5.37 2.71 5.80
C SER A 89 -5.27 3.23 7.23
N GLY A 90 -4.77 4.45 7.42
CA GLY A 90 -4.58 5.06 8.73
C GLY A 90 -3.29 5.83 8.86
#